data_AF-A0A0R1X6X6-F1
#
_entry.id   AF-A0A0R1X6X6-F1
#
_cell.length_a   1.000
_cell.length_b   1.000
_cell.length_c   1.000
_cell.angle_alpha   90.00
_cell.angle_beta   90.00
_cell.angle_gamma   90.00
#
_symmetry.space_group_name_H-M   'P 1'
#
loop_
_entity.id
_entity.type
_entity.pdbx_description
1 polymer ?
#
loop_
_entity_poly.entity_id
_entity_poly.type
_entity_poly.pdbx_seq_one_letter_code
_entity_poly.pdbx_strand_id
1 'polypeptide(L)'
;MLGHFKTGNPVWVYYIDIDSGENIMAPQLLRGIQGCKYHIDKKEFPHYRFIKMEGQANGTFDMQRRDVKLYYRKQSWQNVEDINTYLQIDQTTKVYDTVNGMPINDPVPAGIVVKAFHRVDAESGDTWYELGAGQWVKYENMRVVNDPFTDEKIPSSIADNLTIMPLKDVQGTIDYLPGKAADVFDAPYGKKIDTIKDGKRIQITGRLNDNGEITWYQIGKNRFITGNYVIVDGQDE
;
A
#
# COMPACT_ATOMS: atom_id res chain seq x y z
N MET A 1 -25.96 27.04 37.70
CA MET A 1 -25.27 27.38 36.44
C MET A 1 -24.62 26.09 35.92
N LEU A 2 -25.31 25.33 35.06
CA LEU A 2 -24.70 24.15 34.42
C LEU A 2 -23.87 24.66 33.24
N GLY A 3 -22.55 24.66 33.38
CA GLY A 3 -21.66 25.00 32.28
C GLY A 3 -21.83 23.99 31.14
N HIS A 4 -22.02 24.48 29.91
CA HIS A 4 -21.99 23.65 28.71
C HIS A 4 -20.58 23.08 28.55
N PHE A 5 -20.37 21.83 28.98
CA PHE A 5 -19.13 21.11 28.71
C PHE A 5 -19.04 20.87 27.20
N LYS A 6 -18.06 21.52 26.54
CA LYS A 6 -17.75 21.24 25.14
C LYS A 6 -16.99 19.92 25.06
N THR A 7 -17.44 19.03 24.17
CA THR A 7 -16.68 17.82 23.84
C THR A 7 -15.50 18.24 22.97
N GLY A 8 -14.30 17.80 23.31
CA GLY A 8 -13.14 17.99 22.42
C GLY A 8 -13.26 17.08 21.20
N ASN A 9 -12.49 17.38 20.15
CA ASN A 9 -12.38 16.48 19.01
C ASN A 9 -11.80 15.13 19.49
N PRO A 10 -12.35 14.02 18.99
CA PRO A 10 -11.89 12.72 19.42
C PRO A 10 -10.50 12.41 18.85
N VAL A 11 -9.75 11.61 19.59
CA VAL A 11 -8.43 11.13 19.18
C VAL A 11 -8.59 9.73 18.59
N TRP A 12 -8.17 9.55 17.34
CA TRP A 12 -8.14 8.24 16.70
C TRP A 12 -6.88 7.49 17.07
N VAL A 13 -7.00 6.21 17.38
CA VAL A 13 -5.87 5.34 17.72
C VAL A 13 -5.88 4.14 16.77
N TYR A 14 -4.79 4.00 16.02
CA TYR A 14 -4.60 2.94 15.03
C TYR A 14 -3.52 1.96 15.51
N TYR A 15 -3.72 0.68 15.24
CA TYR A 15 -2.77 -0.39 15.54
C TYR A 15 -2.40 -1.05 14.21
N ILE A 16 -1.21 -0.77 13.70
CA ILE A 16 -0.83 -1.01 12.31
C ILE A 16 0.28 -2.06 12.27
N ASP A 17 0.13 -3.06 11.41
CA ASP A 17 1.23 -3.93 11.00
C ASP A 17 2.15 -3.12 10.08
N ILE A 18 3.40 -2.90 10.50
CA ILE A 18 4.34 -1.99 9.82
C ILE A 18 4.76 -2.49 8.45
N ASP A 19 4.67 -3.80 8.21
CA ASP A 19 5.16 -4.44 6.99
C ASP A 19 4.07 -4.48 5.91
N SER A 20 2.81 -4.73 6.31
CA SER A 20 1.67 -4.71 5.37
C SER A 20 0.94 -3.37 5.28
N GLY A 21 1.07 -2.51 6.31
CA GLY A 21 0.29 -1.26 6.42
C GLY A 21 -1.14 -1.45 6.93
N GLU A 22 -1.56 -2.69 7.16
CA GLU A 22 -2.92 -3.04 7.57
C GLU A 22 -3.19 -2.77 9.05
N ASN A 23 -4.46 -2.53 9.40
CA ASN A 23 -4.86 -2.44 10.79
C ASN A 23 -5.01 -3.83 11.41
N ILE A 24 -4.28 -4.09 12.50
CA ILE A 24 -4.34 -5.35 13.26
C ILE A 24 -5.71 -5.52 13.95
N MET A 25 -6.36 -4.40 14.27
CA MET A 25 -7.73 -4.35 14.77
C MET A 25 -8.42 -3.06 14.35
N ALA A 26 -9.75 -3.02 14.46
CA ALA A 26 -10.52 -1.81 14.19
C ALA A 26 -9.96 -0.60 14.98
N PRO A 27 -9.79 0.57 14.33
CA PRO A 27 -9.30 1.78 15.00
C PRO A 27 -10.17 2.16 16.20
N GLN A 28 -9.53 2.62 17.26
CA GLN A 28 -10.22 3.04 18.48
C GLN A 28 -10.42 4.55 18.51
N LEU A 29 -11.48 4.98 19.18
CA LEU A 29 -11.84 6.37 19.30
C LEU A 29 -11.88 6.79 20.77
N LEU A 30 -10.92 7.63 21.16
CA LEU A 30 -10.92 8.24 22.48
C LEU A 30 -11.73 9.54 22.44
N ARG A 31 -12.70 9.64 23.34
CA ARG A 31 -13.57 10.80 23.48
C ARG A 31 -13.42 11.37 24.87
N GLY A 32 -13.48 12.69 24.97
CA GLY A 32 -13.48 13.37 26.26
C GLY A 32 -13.90 14.82 26.16
N ILE A 33 -14.14 15.40 27.32
CA ILE A 33 -14.48 16.82 27.45
C ILE A 33 -13.23 17.64 27.16
N GLN A 34 -13.39 18.78 26.50
CA GLN A 34 -12.32 19.73 26.24
C GLN A 34 -11.61 20.09 27.55
N GLY A 35 -10.28 20.00 27.58
CA GLY A 35 -9.47 20.26 28.78
C GLY A 35 -9.16 19.03 29.64
N CYS A 36 -9.84 17.90 29.45
CA CYS A 36 -9.50 16.65 30.12
C CYS A 36 -8.28 15.97 29.48
N LYS A 37 -7.43 15.37 30.31
CA LYS A 37 -6.25 14.63 29.83
C LYS A 37 -6.66 13.30 29.19
N TYR A 38 -5.88 12.86 28.22
CA TYR A 38 -5.92 11.50 27.70
C TYR A 38 -4.51 10.88 27.76
N HIS A 39 -4.49 9.55 27.86
CA HIS A 39 -3.30 8.72 27.82
C HIS A 39 -3.58 7.50 26.94
N ILE A 40 -2.60 7.10 26.13
CA ILE A 40 -2.68 5.94 25.25
C ILE A 40 -1.54 5.00 25.61
N ASP A 41 -1.90 3.81 26.08
CA ASP A 41 -0.96 2.71 26.30
C ASP A 41 -0.80 1.87 25.04
N LYS A 42 0.38 1.26 24.90
CA LYS A 42 0.56 0.19 23.92
C LYS A 42 -0.31 -1.01 24.31
N LYS A 43 -0.94 -1.61 23.32
CA LYS A 43 -1.64 -2.89 23.47
C LYS A 43 -0.71 -4.03 23.11
N GLU A 44 -0.82 -5.15 23.80
CA GLU A 44 -0.14 -6.39 23.44
C GLU A 44 -1.04 -7.21 22.50
N PHE A 45 -0.46 -7.71 21.42
CA PHE A 45 -1.14 -8.58 20.45
C PHE A 45 -0.38 -9.90 20.35
N PRO A 46 -1.06 -11.06 20.36
CA PRO A 46 -0.40 -12.34 20.17
C PRO A 46 0.41 -12.36 18.87
N HIS A 47 1.64 -12.89 18.93
CA HIS A 47 2.56 -13.02 17.79
C HIS A 47 3.04 -11.70 17.17
N TYR A 48 2.83 -10.57 17.84
CA TYR A 48 3.33 -9.26 17.41
C TYR A 48 4.22 -8.65 18.47
N ARG A 49 5.24 -7.91 18.03
CA ARG A 49 6.06 -7.04 18.88
C ARG A 49 5.82 -5.58 18.52
N PHE A 50 5.79 -4.73 19.53
CA PHE A 50 5.71 -3.28 19.35
C PHE A 50 7.01 -2.75 18.74
N ILE A 51 6.90 -1.87 17.74
CA ILE A 51 8.04 -1.23 17.06
C ILE A 51 8.14 0.24 17.45
N LYS A 52 7.09 1.02 17.21
CA LYS A 52 7.08 2.46 17.48
C LYS A 52 5.68 3.01 17.62
N MET A 53 5.58 4.21 18.17
CA MET A 53 4.36 5.01 18.20
C MET A 53 4.63 6.35 17.52
N GLU A 54 3.67 6.79 16.69
CA GLU A 54 3.64 8.12 16.08
C GLU A 54 2.42 8.88 16.57
N GLY A 55 2.59 10.18 16.83
CA GLY A 55 1.55 11.03 17.41
C GLY A 55 1.72 11.25 18.91
N GLN A 56 0.82 12.03 19.51
CA GLN A 56 0.88 12.41 20.92
C GLN A 56 0.13 11.40 21.78
N ALA A 57 0.85 10.47 22.42
CA ALA A 57 0.32 9.48 23.36
C ALA A 57 -0.33 10.09 24.60
N ASN A 58 0.13 11.28 24.98
CA ASN A 58 -0.32 12.03 26.13
C ASN A 58 -0.76 13.41 25.67
N GLY A 59 -1.89 13.87 26.17
CA GLY A 59 -2.35 15.22 25.85
C GLY A 59 -3.64 15.54 26.56
N THR A 60 -4.32 16.53 25.99
CA THR A 60 -5.60 17.03 26.47
C THR A 60 -6.55 17.09 25.29
N PHE A 61 -7.82 16.74 25.50
CA PHE A 61 -8.83 16.91 24.46
C PHE A 61 -9.01 18.40 24.15
N ASP A 62 -8.83 18.77 22.89
CA ASP A 62 -9.01 20.12 22.37
C ASP A 62 -9.79 20.08 21.05
N MET A 63 -9.86 21.20 20.32
CA MET A 63 -10.56 21.25 19.03
C MET A 63 -9.66 20.86 17.84
N GLN A 64 -8.46 20.36 18.07
CA GLN A 64 -7.58 19.88 17.01
C GLN A 64 -7.84 18.40 16.74
N ARG A 65 -7.87 18.02 15.46
CA ARG A 65 -7.91 16.61 15.08
C ARG A 65 -6.56 15.98 15.38
N ARG A 66 -6.57 14.84 16.05
CA ARG A 66 -5.36 14.08 16.37
C ARG A 66 -5.56 12.61 16.04
N ASP A 67 -4.52 11.99 15.52
CA ASP A 67 -4.39 10.55 15.42
C ASP A 67 -3.08 10.10 16.06
N VAL A 68 -3.12 8.88 16.60
CA VAL A 68 -1.97 8.19 17.16
C VAL A 68 -1.89 6.82 16.50
N LYS A 69 -0.74 6.49 15.95
CA LYS A 69 -0.48 5.23 15.27
C LYS A 69 0.53 4.43 16.05
N LEU A 70 0.17 3.22 16.45
CA LEU A 70 1.06 2.27 17.07
C LEU A 70 1.42 1.20 16.04
N TYR A 71 2.70 1.07 15.74
CA TYR A 71 3.21 0.15 14.73
C TYR A 71 3.78 -1.09 15.40
N TYR A 72 3.42 -2.24 14.84
CA TYR A 72 3.82 -3.55 15.30
C TYR A 72 4.36 -4.37 14.13
N ARG A 73 5.20 -5.35 14.44
CA ARG A 73 5.71 -6.32 13.47
C ARG A 73 5.47 -7.72 14.00
N LYS A 74 5.18 -8.67 13.11
CA LYS A 74 5.11 -10.09 13.47
C LYS A 74 6.39 -10.50 14.18
N GLN A 75 6.26 -11.10 15.36
CA GLN A 75 7.39 -11.37 16.25
C GLN A 75 8.44 -12.27 15.58
N SER A 76 8.00 -13.23 14.77
CA SER A 76 8.87 -14.15 14.04
C SER A 76 9.63 -13.51 12.87
N TRP A 77 9.31 -12.27 12.47
CA TRP A 77 9.95 -11.59 11.34
C TRP A 77 11.06 -10.69 11.86
N GLN A 78 12.33 -11.03 11.60
CA GLN A 78 13.46 -10.23 12.09
C GLN A 78 13.72 -9.05 11.15
N ASN A 79 14.10 -9.37 9.92
CA ASN A 79 14.39 -8.41 8.86
C ASN A 79 13.33 -8.55 7.76
N VAL A 80 12.88 -7.42 7.22
CA VAL A 80 11.87 -7.34 6.16
C VAL A 80 12.38 -6.35 5.14
N GLU A 81 12.47 -6.77 3.89
CA GLU A 81 12.99 -5.98 2.78
C GLU A 81 11.99 -5.93 1.64
N ASP A 82 11.69 -4.70 1.16
CA ASP A 82 11.03 -4.48 -0.12
C ASP A 82 12.04 -4.76 -1.23
N ILE A 83 11.78 -5.79 -2.03
CA ILE A 83 12.69 -6.27 -3.06
C ILE A 83 11.99 -6.38 -4.40
N ASN A 84 12.79 -6.49 -5.45
CA ASN A 84 12.34 -6.76 -6.80
C ASN A 84 13.25 -7.84 -7.39
N THR A 85 13.03 -9.09 -6.99
CA THR A 85 13.95 -10.21 -7.24
C THR A 85 13.22 -11.35 -7.97
N TYR A 86 13.97 -12.09 -8.79
CA TYR A 86 13.45 -13.26 -9.50
C TYR A 86 14.08 -14.53 -8.93
N LEU A 87 13.26 -15.57 -8.76
CA LEU A 87 13.62 -16.86 -8.19
C LEU A 87 13.38 -17.95 -9.23
N GLN A 88 14.42 -18.65 -9.63
CA GLN A 88 14.28 -19.90 -10.37
C GLN A 88 13.96 -21.02 -9.38
N ILE A 89 12.82 -21.67 -9.57
CA ILE A 89 12.37 -22.79 -8.76
C ILE A 89 13.04 -24.07 -9.28
N ASP A 90 13.91 -24.69 -8.49
CA ASP A 90 14.64 -25.90 -8.91
C ASP A 90 13.88 -27.19 -8.55
N GLN A 91 13.04 -27.15 -7.50
CA GLN A 91 12.13 -28.23 -7.13
C GLN A 91 10.75 -27.67 -6.76
N THR A 92 9.71 -28.50 -6.84
CA THR A 92 8.35 -28.07 -6.50
C THR A 92 8.29 -27.55 -5.07
N THR A 93 7.84 -26.31 -4.89
CA THR A 93 7.90 -25.57 -3.63
C THR A 93 6.51 -25.25 -3.11
N LYS A 94 6.27 -25.56 -1.83
CA LYS A 94 5.00 -25.23 -1.15
C LYS A 94 4.86 -23.71 -0.95
N VAL A 95 3.64 -23.22 -1.08
CA VAL A 95 3.25 -21.84 -0.76
C VAL A 95 2.57 -21.82 0.60
N TYR A 96 2.75 -20.75 1.36
CA TYR A 96 2.21 -20.56 2.70
C TYR A 96 1.49 -19.21 2.80
N ASP A 97 0.48 -19.13 3.66
CA ASP A 97 -0.27 -17.88 3.91
C ASP A 97 0.58 -16.80 4.59
N THR A 98 1.58 -17.23 5.36
CA THR A 98 2.58 -16.37 5.98
C THR A 98 3.84 -17.16 6.30
N VAL A 99 4.90 -16.46 6.72
CA VAL A 99 6.15 -17.07 7.19
C VAL A 99 5.87 -18.00 8.37
N ASN A 100 6.32 -19.25 8.27
CA ASN A 100 6.04 -20.32 9.23
C ASN A 100 4.53 -20.59 9.44
N GLY A 101 3.69 -20.19 8.48
CA GLY A 101 2.25 -20.35 8.51
C GLY A 101 1.78 -21.71 7.99
N MET A 102 0.53 -21.75 7.54
CA MET A 102 -0.06 -22.96 6.97
C MET A 102 0.20 -23.00 5.46
N PRO A 103 0.45 -24.20 4.89
CA PRO A 103 0.54 -24.32 3.44
C PRO A 103 -0.82 -23.98 2.81
N ILE A 104 -0.79 -23.22 1.73
CA ILE A 104 -1.96 -22.81 0.95
C ILE A 104 -1.73 -23.07 -0.53
N ASN A 105 -2.82 -23.03 -1.30
CA ASN A 105 -2.85 -23.15 -2.76
C ASN A 105 -2.15 -24.42 -3.28
N ASP A 106 -2.08 -24.54 -4.61
CA ASP A 106 -1.24 -25.54 -5.24
C ASP A 106 0.25 -25.12 -5.16
N PRO A 107 1.18 -26.08 -4.96
CA PRO A 107 2.61 -25.79 -4.94
C PRO A 107 3.11 -25.16 -6.25
N VAL A 108 4.15 -24.34 -6.14
CA VAL A 108 4.84 -23.78 -7.30
C VAL A 108 5.67 -24.87 -7.97
N PRO A 109 5.47 -25.18 -9.27
CA PRO A 109 6.18 -26.25 -9.96
C PRO A 109 7.67 -25.92 -10.17
N ALA A 110 8.48 -26.97 -10.27
CA ALA A 110 9.88 -26.84 -10.66
C ALA A 110 10.05 -26.33 -12.11
N GLY A 111 11.14 -25.61 -12.37
CA GLY A 111 11.53 -25.16 -13.70
C GLY A 111 11.03 -23.77 -14.08
N ILE A 112 10.15 -23.15 -13.30
CA ILE A 112 9.66 -21.80 -13.58
C ILE A 112 10.48 -20.72 -12.84
N VAL A 113 10.44 -19.50 -13.37
CA VAL A 113 10.93 -18.31 -12.66
C VAL A 113 9.74 -17.53 -12.12
N VAL A 114 9.80 -17.17 -10.84
CA VAL A 114 8.78 -16.34 -10.17
C VAL A 114 9.39 -15.03 -9.69
N LYS A 115 8.57 -13.99 -9.63
CA LYS A 115 8.95 -12.70 -9.07
C LYS A 115 8.60 -12.67 -7.57
N ALA A 116 9.49 -12.10 -6.77
CA ALA A 116 9.30 -11.87 -5.35
C ALA A 116 9.38 -10.39 -5.00
N PHE A 117 8.50 -9.96 -4.09
CA PHE A 117 8.26 -8.56 -3.73
C PHE A 117 8.74 -8.20 -2.33
N HIS A 118 8.70 -9.16 -1.41
CA HIS A 118 9.26 -9.01 -0.07
C HIS A 118 10.16 -10.17 0.27
N ARG A 119 11.21 -9.89 1.05
CA ARG A 119 12.06 -10.89 1.68
C ARG A 119 11.97 -10.74 3.20
N VAL A 120 11.79 -11.86 3.88
CA VAL A 120 11.79 -11.92 5.34
C VAL A 120 12.87 -12.89 5.81
N ASP A 121 13.74 -12.42 6.69
CA ASP A 121 14.57 -13.30 7.50
C ASP A 121 13.82 -13.56 8.80
N ALA A 122 13.44 -14.83 9.03
CA ALA A 122 12.70 -15.24 10.19
C ALA A 122 13.61 -15.43 11.41
N GLU A 123 13.03 -15.37 12.61
CA GLU A 123 13.73 -15.66 13.87
C GLU A 123 14.30 -17.08 13.91
N SER A 124 13.69 -18.02 13.19
CA SER A 124 14.22 -19.39 13.04
C SER A 124 15.54 -19.46 12.26
N GLY A 125 15.95 -18.37 11.59
CA GLY A 125 17.09 -18.33 10.66
C GLY A 125 16.71 -18.67 9.21
N ASP A 126 15.44 -18.99 8.96
CA ASP A 126 14.95 -19.25 7.61
C ASP A 126 14.70 -17.96 6.83
N THR A 127 15.03 -17.95 5.54
CA THR A 127 14.67 -16.86 4.63
C THR A 127 13.41 -17.23 3.84
N TRP A 128 12.51 -16.26 3.70
CA TRP A 128 11.24 -16.39 3.01
C TRP A 128 11.05 -15.29 1.98
N TYR A 129 10.35 -15.60 0.90
CA TYR A 129 10.03 -14.67 -0.19
C TYR A 129 8.53 -14.63 -0.43
N GLU A 130 7.97 -13.43 -0.57
CA GLU A 130 6.57 -13.23 -0.95
C GLU A 130 6.43 -13.12 -2.46
N LEU A 131 5.61 -13.99 -3.06
CA LEU A 131 5.33 -14.03 -4.49
C LEU A 131 4.11 -13.19 -4.87
N GLY A 132 3.28 -12.85 -3.90
CA GLY A 132 2.03 -12.09 -4.03
C GLY A 132 1.36 -12.00 -2.66
N ALA A 133 0.30 -11.20 -2.53
CA ALA A 133 -0.34 -10.93 -1.25
C ALA A 133 -0.68 -12.22 -0.47
N GLY A 134 0.02 -12.43 0.65
CA GLY A 134 -0.19 -13.60 1.50
C GLY A 134 0.29 -14.92 0.87
N GLN A 135 1.22 -14.88 -0.08
CA GLN A 135 1.78 -16.07 -0.73
C GLN A 135 3.29 -16.13 -0.50
N TRP A 136 3.70 -16.90 0.49
CA TRP A 136 5.08 -16.99 0.95
C TRP A 136 5.71 -18.33 0.59
N VAL A 137 6.92 -18.29 0.07
CA VAL A 137 7.74 -19.48 -0.16
C VAL A 137 9.00 -19.42 0.69
N LYS A 138 9.39 -20.56 1.23
CA LYS A 138 10.66 -20.69 1.96
C LYS A 138 11.80 -20.80 0.96
N TYR A 139 12.93 -20.13 1.21
CA TYR A 139 14.11 -20.18 0.34
C TYR A 139 14.83 -21.53 0.46
N GLU A 140 14.27 -22.53 -0.20
CA GLU A 140 14.77 -23.89 -0.27
C GLU A 140 14.63 -24.39 -1.71
N ASN A 141 15.68 -25.02 -2.25
CA ASN A 141 15.66 -25.59 -3.61
C ASN A 141 15.24 -24.56 -4.69
N MET A 142 15.78 -23.37 -4.57
CA MET A 142 15.63 -22.29 -5.53
C MET A 142 16.88 -21.42 -5.53
N ARG A 143 17.03 -20.60 -6.55
CA ARG A 143 18.14 -19.65 -6.66
C ARG A 143 17.66 -18.30 -7.13
N VAL A 144 18.25 -17.25 -6.56
CA VAL A 144 18.10 -15.89 -7.08
C VAL A 144 18.76 -15.83 -8.46
N VAL A 145 18.00 -15.36 -9.45
CA VAL A 145 18.47 -15.15 -10.82
C VAL A 145 18.33 -13.68 -11.21
N ASN A 146 19.10 -13.28 -12.21
CA ASN A 146 18.84 -12.02 -12.89
C ASN A 146 17.43 -12.07 -13.49
N ASP A 147 16.84 -10.89 -13.68
CA ASP A 147 15.58 -10.76 -14.37
C ASP A 147 15.67 -11.44 -15.75
N PRO A 148 15.00 -12.59 -15.96
CA PRO A 148 15.08 -13.32 -17.24
C PRO A 148 14.32 -12.59 -18.35
N PHE A 149 13.62 -11.51 -18.00
CA PHE A 149 12.77 -10.71 -18.87
C PHE A 149 13.45 -9.42 -19.33
N THR A 150 14.79 -9.31 -19.23
CA THR A 150 15.54 -8.11 -19.63
C THR A 150 15.86 -8.04 -21.12
N ASP A 151 15.99 -9.18 -21.81
CA ASP A 151 16.28 -9.25 -23.25
C ASP A 151 15.01 -9.38 -24.11
N GLU A 152 13.93 -9.89 -23.51
CA GLU A 152 12.61 -9.57 -24.02
C GLU A 152 12.36 -8.12 -23.64
N LYS A 153 12.02 -7.26 -24.59
CA LYS A 153 11.15 -6.15 -24.27
C LYS A 153 9.85 -6.79 -23.81
N ILE A 154 9.77 -7.25 -22.56
CA ILE A 154 8.50 -7.49 -21.93
C ILE A 154 7.90 -6.11 -21.88
N PRO A 155 6.89 -5.85 -22.71
CA PRO A 155 6.11 -4.67 -22.54
C PRO A 155 5.59 -4.79 -21.09
N SER A 156 5.90 -3.83 -20.22
CA SER A 156 5.43 -3.72 -18.84
C SER A 156 4.00 -4.26 -18.71
N SER A 157 3.81 -5.56 -18.39
CA SER A 157 2.62 -6.29 -18.88
C SER A 157 1.36 -6.18 -18.02
N ILE A 158 1.30 -5.15 -17.18
CA ILE A 158 0.01 -4.58 -16.78
C ILE A 158 -0.27 -3.36 -17.68
N ALA A 159 0.62 -2.36 -17.72
CA ALA A 159 0.48 -1.18 -18.58
C ALA A 159 0.36 -1.48 -20.09
N ASP A 160 1.05 -2.50 -20.60
CA ASP A 160 1.21 -2.72 -22.04
C ASP A 160 0.18 -3.70 -22.65
N ASN A 161 -0.56 -4.45 -21.84
CA ASN A 161 -1.76 -5.18 -22.28
C ASN A 161 -3.07 -4.42 -22.01
N LEU A 162 -2.99 -3.28 -21.31
CA LEU A 162 -4.13 -2.42 -21.09
C LEU A 162 -4.31 -1.52 -22.31
N THR A 163 -5.40 -1.74 -23.06
CA THR A 163 -5.73 -0.89 -24.21
C THR A 163 -6.10 0.50 -23.70
N ILE A 164 -5.30 1.50 -24.05
CA ILE A 164 -5.68 2.90 -23.83
C ILE A 164 -6.81 3.22 -24.80
N MET A 165 -8.00 3.47 -24.28
CA MET A 165 -9.09 4.05 -25.06
C MET A 165 -8.74 5.51 -25.33
N PRO A 166 -8.49 5.92 -26.59
CA PRO A 166 -8.19 7.31 -26.91
C PRO A 166 -9.42 8.17 -26.63
N LEU A 167 -9.22 9.28 -25.96
CA LEU A 167 -10.26 10.28 -25.69
C LEU A 167 -9.91 11.56 -26.43
N LYS A 168 -10.92 12.17 -27.05
CA LYS A 168 -10.77 13.42 -27.79
C LYS A 168 -11.52 14.53 -27.07
N ASP A 169 -10.84 15.64 -26.84
CA ASP A 169 -11.40 16.86 -26.27
C ASP A 169 -11.97 16.71 -24.84
N VAL A 170 -11.47 15.75 -24.06
CA VAL A 170 -11.87 15.56 -22.65
C VAL A 170 -10.98 16.39 -21.73
N GLN A 171 -11.60 17.10 -20.81
CA GLN A 171 -10.92 17.86 -19.77
C GLN A 171 -11.33 17.35 -18.39
N GLY A 172 -10.48 17.63 -17.40
CA GLY A 172 -10.78 17.33 -16.01
C GLY A 172 -10.06 18.27 -15.05
N THR A 173 -10.39 18.15 -13.79
CA THR A 173 -9.79 18.92 -12.70
C THR A 173 -9.18 17.95 -11.70
N ILE A 174 -7.95 18.23 -11.23
CA ILE A 174 -7.36 17.46 -10.15
C ILE A 174 -8.13 17.74 -8.87
N ASP A 175 -8.70 16.69 -8.29
CA ASP A 175 -9.36 16.70 -6.99
C ASP A 175 -8.45 15.99 -5.99
N TYR A 176 -7.71 16.78 -5.21
CA TYR A 176 -6.77 16.27 -4.24
C TYR A 176 -6.82 17.11 -2.95
N LEU A 177 -5.95 16.80 -1.98
CA LEU A 177 -5.95 17.56 -0.73
C LEU A 177 -5.52 19.03 -0.97
N PRO A 178 -6.20 20.02 -0.36
CA PRO A 178 -5.86 21.43 -0.53
C PRO A 178 -4.38 21.74 -0.26
N GLY A 179 -3.73 22.38 -1.22
CA GLY A 179 -2.30 22.73 -1.14
C GLY A 179 -1.33 21.56 -1.34
N LYS A 180 -1.83 20.36 -1.66
CA LYS A 180 -1.03 19.18 -2.03
C LYS A 180 -1.04 18.98 -3.54
N ALA A 181 -0.35 17.94 -4.00
CA ALA A 181 -0.24 17.59 -5.40
C ALA A 181 -0.40 16.08 -5.59
N ALA A 182 -1.12 15.69 -6.64
CA ALA A 182 -1.28 14.31 -7.07
C ALA A 182 -0.07 13.86 -7.90
N ASP A 183 0.32 12.61 -7.76
CA ASP A 183 1.47 12.04 -8.44
C ASP A 183 1.16 11.70 -9.91
N VAL A 184 2.16 11.89 -10.78
CA VAL A 184 2.11 11.55 -12.21
C VAL A 184 3.18 10.52 -12.50
N PHE A 185 2.82 9.52 -13.31
CA PHE A 185 3.63 8.34 -13.59
C PHE A 185 3.95 8.22 -15.08
N ASP A 186 5.06 7.57 -15.42
CA ASP A 186 5.48 7.33 -16.82
C ASP A 186 4.63 6.25 -17.52
N ALA A 187 4.03 5.36 -16.74
CA ALA A 187 3.04 4.36 -17.13
C ALA A 187 2.06 4.11 -15.96
N PRO A 188 0.89 3.49 -16.18
CA PRO A 188 0.09 2.92 -15.10
C PRO A 188 0.95 2.02 -14.20
N TYR A 189 0.90 2.23 -12.89
CA TYR A 189 1.75 1.54 -11.89
C TYR A 189 3.27 1.71 -12.11
N GLY A 190 3.66 2.69 -12.93
CA GLY A 190 5.05 2.97 -13.28
C GLY A 190 5.77 3.83 -12.24
N LYS A 191 6.87 4.45 -12.66
CA LYS A 191 7.66 5.33 -11.81
C LYS A 191 7.01 6.70 -11.76
N LYS A 192 7.01 7.31 -10.58
CA LYS A 192 6.64 8.72 -10.41
C LYS A 192 7.63 9.60 -11.18
N ILE A 193 7.11 10.44 -12.07
CA ILE A 193 7.89 11.36 -12.90
C ILE A 193 7.56 12.83 -12.64
N ASP A 194 6.40 13.14 -12.06
CA ASP A 194 5.97 14.52 -11.81
C ASP A 194 4.86 14.58 -10.75
N THR A 195 4.41 15.79 -10.40
CA THR A 195 3.24 16.04 -9.55
C THR A 195 2.38 17.17 -10.11
N ILE A 196 1.07 17.12 -9.88
CA ILE A 196 0.13 18.17 -10.27
C ILE A 196 -0.66 18.66 -9.06
N LYS A 197 -0.61 19.97 -8.80
CA LYS A 197 -1.32 20.60 -7.68
C LYS A 197 -2.83 20.43 -7.79
N ASP A 198 -3.46 20.30 -6.63
CA ASP A 198 -4.91 20.34 -6.44
C ASP A 198 -5.56 21.55 -7.16
N GLY A 199 -6.75 21.33 -7.72
CA GLY A 199 -7.53 22.32 -8.47
C GLY A 199 -7.01 22.64 -9.88
N LYS A 200 -5.90 22.04 -10.33
CA LYS A 200 -5.37 22.30 -11.68
C LYS A 200 -6.23 21.61 -12.75
N ARG A 201 -6.51 22.34 -13.83
CA ARG A 201 -7.14 21.82 -15.05
C ARG A 201 -6.15 21.00 -15.87
N ILE A 202 -6.60 19.85 -16.38
CA ILE A 202 -5.84 18.94 -17.23
C ILE A 202 -6.62 18.55 -18.47
N GLN A 203 -5.90 18.24 -19.56
CA GLN A 203 -6.47 17.56 -20.72
C GLN A 203 -6.25 16.06 -20.57
N ILE A 204 -7.28 15.28 -20.88
CA ILE A 204 -7.27 13.83 -20.82
C ILE A 204 -7.35 13.30 -22.25
N THR A 205 -6.30 12.61 -22.68
CA THR A 205 -6.16 12.09 -24.04
C THR A 205 -6.42 10.59 -24.15
N GLY A 206 -6.53 9.92 -23.01
CA GLY A 206 -6.75 8.48 -22.98
C GLY A 206 -7.26 8.03 -21.62
N ARG A 207 -8.06 6.97 -21.63
CA ARG A 207 -8.53 6.28 -20.44
C ARG A 207 -8.13 4.82 -20.52
N LEU A 208 -7.75 4.30 -19.37
CA LEU A 208 -7.40 2.90 -19.19
C LEU A 208 -8.09 2.41 -17.92
N ASN A 209 -8.59 1.18 -17.93
CA ASN A 209 -9.24 0.57 -16.77
C ASN A 209 -8.62 -0.79 -16.51
N ASP A 210 -8.08 -0.98 -15.31
CA ASP A 210 -7.49 -2.24 -14.89
C ASP A 210 -8.57 -3.18 -14.34
N ASN A 211 -9.28 -3.86 -15.26
CA ASN A 211 -10.32 -4.85 -14.96
C ASN A 211 -11.36 -4.45 -13.90
N GLY A 212 -11.57 -3.15 -13.68
CA GLY A 212 -12.54 -2.60 -12.73
C GLY A 212 -11.98 -2.10 -11.39
N GLU A 213 -10.67 -2.24 -11.11
CA GLU A 213 -10.08 -1.80 -9.83
C GLU A 213 -9.62 -0.34 -9.86
N ILE A 214 -8.86 0.07 -10.89
CA ILE A 214 -8.33 1.43 -11.00
C ILE A 214 -8.46 1.94 -12.44
N THR A 215 -9.07 3.13 -12.58
CA THR A 215 -9.02 3.88 -13.83
C THR A 215 -7.76 4.75 -13.87
N TRP A 216 -7.03 4.73 -14.98
CA TRP A 216 -5.93 5.64 -15.26
C TRP A 216 -6.29 6.59 -16.40
N TYR A 217 -5.92 7.86 -16.25
CA TYR A 217 -6.04 8.87 -17.29
C TYR A 217 -4.67 9.24 -17.85
N GLN A 218 -4.55 9.19 -19.17
CA GLN A 218 -3.40 9.71 -19.89
C GLN A 218 -3.58 11.22 -20.08
N ILE A 219 -2.57 11.99 -19.65
CA ILE A 219 -2.59 13.46 -19.63
C ILE A 219 -1.42 14.07 -20.42
N GLY A 220 -0.88 13.29 -21.36
CA GLY A 220 0.29 13.61 -22.16
C GLY A 220 1.01 12.35 -22.63
N LYS A 221 2.04 12.54 -23.47
CA LYS A 221 2.88 11.43 -23.92
C LYS A 221 3.60 10.83 -22.71
N ASN A 222 3.34 9.54 -22.42
CA ASN A 222 3.89 8.79 -21.29
C ASN A 222 3.69 9.52 -19.94
N ARG A 223 2.49 10.08 -19.72
CA ARG A 223 2.11 10.73 -18.45
C ARG A 223 0.73 10.26 -18.03
N PHE A 224 0.67 9.58 -16.90
CA PHE A 224 -0.54 8.95 -16.37
C PHE A 224 -0.83 9.42 -14.95
N ILE A 225 -2.11 9.58 -14.64
CA ILE A 225 -2.61 9.89 -13.31
C ILE A 225 -3.78 8.97 -12.98
N THR A 226 -3.93 8.59 -11.71
CA THR A 226 -5.07 7.78 -11.28
C THR A 226 -6.35 8.62 -11.36
N GLY A 227 -7.43 8.00 -11.84
CA GLY A 227 -8.75 8.60 -11.93
C GLY A 227 -9.36 8.91 -10.57
N ASN A 228 -8.85 8.33 -9.49
CA ASN A 228 -9.30 8.63 -8.12
C ASN A 228 -9.08 10.09 -7.70
N TYR A 229 -8.21 10.81 -8.42
CA TYR A 229 -7.89 12.22 -8.13
C TYR A 229 -8.27 13.15 -9.30
N VAL A 230 -9.17 12.72 -10.18
CA VAL A 230 -9.57 13.49 -11.36
C VAL A 230 -11.08 13.51 -11.50
N ILE A 231 -11.66 14.70 -11.40
CA ILE A 231 -13.05 14.94 -11.81
C ILE A 231 -13.06 15.20 -13.31
N VAL A 232 -13.71 14.34 -14.08
CA VAL A 232 -13.81 14.46 -15.54
C VAL A 232 -15.05 15.25 -15.91
N ASP A 233 -14.91 16.23 -16.78
CA ASP A 233 -16.04 17.04 -17.23
C ASP A 233 -17.06 16.17 -17.97
N GLY A 234 -18.33 16.26 -17.59
CA GLY A 234 -19.44 15.57 -18.26
C GLY A 234 -19.57 14.07 -17.99
N GLN A 235 -18.88 13.52 -16.98
CA GLN A 235 -19.11 12.15 -16.47
C GLN A 235 -19.95 12.08 -15.18
N ASP A 236 -20.44 13.23 -14.69
CA ASP A 236 -21.45 13.33 -13.63
C ASP A 236 -22.70 14.07 -14.15
N GLU A 237 -23.46 13.39 -15.02
CA GLU A 237 -24.92 13.55 -15.22
C GLU A 237 -25.56 12.18 -15.46
#